data_AF-A0A529MGS5-F1
#
_entry.id   AF-A0A529MGS5-F1
#
_cell.length_a   1.000
_cell.length_b   1.000
_cell.length_c   1.000
_cell.angle_alpha   90.00
_cell.angle_beta   90.00
_cell.angle_gamma   90.00
#
_symmetry.space_group_name_H-M   'P 1'
#
loop_
_entity.id
_entity.type
_entity.pdbx_description
1 polymer ?
#
loop_
_entity_poly.entity_id
_entity_poly.type
_entity_poly.pdbx_seq_one_letter_code
_entity_poly.pdbx_strand_id
1 'polypeptide(L)'
;MTETVIEVKNVSKWYGSFKALTDVNLTVRKSERVVICGPSGSGKSTLIRCFNRLEAHQEGEITVNGIRLHSKMRDVAAVRKNIGMVFQHFNLFPHMTVL
;
A
#
# COMPACT_ATOMS: atom_id res chain seq x y z
N MET A 1 21.00 1.10 -13.43
CA MET A 1 19.60 1.59 -13.29
C MET A 1 19.10 1.18 -11.92
N THR A 2 18.47 2.08 -11.17
CA THR A 2 17.95 1.80 -9.83
C THR A 2 16.70 0.94 -9.91
N GLU A 3 16.69 -0.18 -9.19
CA GLU A 3 15.59 -1.14 -9.13
C GLU A 3 14.32 -0.49 -8.55
N THR A 4 13.18 -0.59 -9.25
CA THR A 4 11.87 -0.11 -8.76
C THR A 4 11.26 -1.14 -7.81
N VAL A 5 10.92 -0.73 -6.59
CA VAL A 5 10.31 -1.60 -5.57
C VAL A 5 8.82 -1.36 -5.40
N ILE A 6 8.33 -0.15 -5.66
CA ILE A 6 6.89 0.15 -5.71
C ILE A 6 6.63 0.95 -6.99
N GLU A 7 5.66 0.49 -7.77
CA GLU A 7 5.13 1.23 -8.92
C GLU A 7 3.61 1.32 -8.82
N VAL A 8 3.08 2.53 -8.94
CA VAL A 8 1.67 2.85 -8.91
C VAL A 8 1.37 3.61 -10.19
N LYS A 9 0.46 3.07 -11.01
CA LYS A 9 0.07 3.63 -12.30
C LYS A 9 -1.43 3.84 -12.35
N ASN A 10 -1.83 5.11 -12.45
CA ASN A 10 -3.22 5.56 -12.61
C ASN A 10 -4.20 4.95 -11.60
N VAL A 11 -3.79 4.85 -10.33
CA VAL A 11 -4.57 4.13 -9.33
C VAL A 11 -5.71 4.97 -8.77
N SER A 12 -6.92 4.43 -8.87
CA SER A 12 -8.11 4.98 -8.22
C SER A 12 -8.71 3.99 -7.22
N LYS A 13 -9.17 4.53 -6.10
CA LYS A 13 -9.81 3.79 -5.02
C LYS A 13 -11.01 4.55 -4.48
N TRP A 14 -12.15 3.88 -4.39
CA TRP A 14 -13.34 4.40 -3.72
C TRP A 14 -13.95 3.41 -2.71
N TYR A 15 -14.70 3.98 -1.77
CA TYR A 15 -15.57 3.28 -0.82
C TYR A 15 -17.01 3.75 -1.06
N GLY A 16 -17.84 2.91 -1.66
CA GLY A 16 -19.17 3.35 -2.12
C GLY A 16 -19.04 4.54 -3.09
N SER A 17 -19.64 5.66 -2.76
CA SER A 17 -19.56 6.92 -3.53
C SER A 17 -18.33 7.78 -3.20
N PHE A 18 -17.59 7.48 -2.12
CA PHE A 18 -16.46 8.29 -1.68
C PHE A 18 -15.17 7.90 -2.40
N LYS A 19 -14.62 8.82 -3.21
CA LYS A 19 -13.36 8.62 -3.94
C LYS A 19 -12.16 9.01 -3.06
N ALA A 20 -11.46 7.99 -2.55
CA ALA A 20 -10.34 8.16 -1.63
C ALA A 20 -8.99 8.35 -2.35
N LEU A 21 -8.82 7.76 -3.54
CA LEU A 21 -7.67 7.97 -4.44
C LEU A 21 -8.20 8.23 -5.85
N THR A 22 -7.61 9.20 -6.53
CA THR A 22 -7.95 9.57 -7.91
C THR A 22 -6.68 9.64 -8.73
N ASP A 23 -6.51 8.72 -9.68
CA ASP A 23 -5.42 8.72 -10.67
C ASP A 23 -4.01 8.93 -10.05
N VAL A 24 -3.71 8.16 -9.02
CA VAL A 24 -2.42 8.27 -8.31
C VAL A 24 -1.32 7.59 -9.12
N ASN A 25 -0.21 8.30 -9.31
CA ASN A 25 1.00 7.79 -9.93
C ASN A 25 2.19 7.99 -8.97
N LEU A 26 2.94 6.93 -8.71
CA LEU A 26 4.07 6.94 -7.78
C LEU A 26 5.08 5.85 -8.15
N THR A 27 6.35 6.19 -8.11
CA THR A 27 7.45 5.23 -8.25
C THR A 27 8.37 5.38 -7.06
N VAL A 28 8.66 4.26 -6.40
CA VAL A 28 9.65 4.20 -5.30
C VAL A 28 10.73 3.20 -5.71
N ARG A 29 11.98 3.65 -5.62
CA ARG A 29 13.16 2.86 -5.94
C ARG A 29 13.72 2.18 -4.69
N LYS A 30 14.50 1.13 -4.89
CA LYS A 30 15.18 0.43 -3.81
C LYS A 30 16.03 1.40 -2.98
N SER A 31 15.92 1.26 -1.66
CA SER A 31 16.61 2.10 -0.67
C SER A 31 16.15 3.57 -0.63
N GLU A 32 15.12 3.93 -1.39
CA GLU A 32 14.51 5.26 -1.33
C GLU A 32 13.66 5.42 -0.06
N ARG A 33 13.67 6.63 0.51
CA ARG A 33 12.86 7.00 1.66
C ARG A 33 11.88 8.07 1.23
N VAL A 34 10.60 7.73 1.20
CA VAL A 34 9.53 8.61 0.74
C VAL A 34 8.63 8.98 1.91
N VAL A 35 8.30 10.26 2.01
CA VAL A 35 7.33 10.78 2.98
C VAL A 35 6.09 11.23 2.21
N ILE A 36 4.91 10.76 2.61
CA ILE A 36 3.63 11.15 2.02
C ILE A 36 2.89 12.07 3.01
N CYS A 37 2.75 13.34 2.64
CA CYS A 37 2.09 14.37 3.45
C CYS A 37 0.76 14.81 2.82
N GLY A 38 -0.15 15.33 3.66
CA GLY A 38 -1.42 15.89 3.19
C GLY A 38 -2.47 15.98 4.31
N PRO A 39 -3.56 16.77 4.12
CA PRO A 39 -4.62 16.96 5.12
C PRO A 39 -5.29 15.66 5.57
N SER A 40 -5.99 15.68 6.70
CA SER A 40 -6.83 14.54 7.10
C SER A 40 -7.82 14.19 5.98
N GLY A 41 -8.06 12.89 5.76
CA GLY A 41 -8.95 12.41 4.70
C GLY A 41 -8.34 12.37 3.28
N SER A 42 -7.12 12.86 3.06
CA SER A 42 -6.50 12.92 1.72
C SER A 42 -6.08 11.58 1.09
N GLY A 43 -6.46 10.44 1.69
CA GLY A 43 -6.17 9.11 1.11
C GLY A 43 -4.81 8.49 1.46
N LYS A 44 -3.93 9.16 2.24
CA LYS A 44 -2.59 8.64 2.61
C LYS A 44 -2.63 7.21 3.15
N SER A 45 -3.44 6.98 4.18
CA SER A 45 -3.58 5.68 4.82
C SER A 45 -4.19 4.64 3.88
N THR A 46 -5.09 5.06 2.97
CA THR A 46 -5.64 4.19 1.92
C THR A 46 -4.55 3.74 0.96
N LEU A 47 -3.72 4.67 0.47
CA LEU A 47 -2.62 4.37 -0.45
C LEU A 47 -1.62 3.36 0.14
N ILE A 48 -1.13 3.59 1.37
CA ILE A 48 -0.18 2.66 1.99
C ILE A 48 -0.80 1.28 2.27
N ARG A 49 -2.11 1.23 2.59
CA ARG A 49 -2.83 -0.04 2.78
C ARG A 49 -3.02 -0.79 1.46
N CYS A 50 -3.09 -0.09 0.33
CA CYS A 50 -3.09 -0.74 -0.98
C CYS A 50 -1.77 -1.46 -1.27
N PHE A 51 -0.62 -0.92 -0.84
CA PHE A 51 0.69 -1.57 -1.05
C PHE A 51 0.81 -2.92 -0.34
N ASN A 52 0.31 -3.01 0.90
CA ASN A 52 0.32 -4.26 1.67
C ASN A 52 -0.92 -5.15 1.44
N ARG A 53 -1.73 -4.79 0.44
CA ARG A 53 -2.99 -5.47 0.09
C ARG A 53 -3.91 -5.66 1.30
N LEU A 54 -3.95 -4.67 2.18
CA LEU A 54 -5.01 -4.55 3.20
C LEU A 54 -6.26 -3.89 2.62
N GLU A 55 -6.07 -3.08 1.57
CA GLU A 55 -7.14 -2.50 0.76
C GLU A 55 -6.97 -2.90 -0.70
N ALA A 56 -8.11 -3.14 -1.36
CA ALA A 56 -8.15 -3.31 -2.81
C ALA A 56 -8.48 -2.01 -3.52
N HIS A 57 -7.74 -1.68 -4.57
CA HIS A 57 -8.07 -0.62 -5.53
C HIS A 57 -8.94 -1.15 -6.68
N GLN A 58 -9.63 -0.24 -7.37
CA GLN A 58 -10.56 -0.60 -8.45
C GLN A 58 -10.00 -0.32 -9.85
N GLU A 59 -9.19 0.74 -10.01
CA GLU A 59 -8.57 1.10 -11.29
C GLU A 59 -7.07 1.28 -11.14
N GLY A 60 -6.35 1.10 -12.25
CA GLY A 60 -4.90 1.22 -12.30
C GLY A 60 -4.16 -0.02 -11.80
N GLU A 61 -2.85 0.13 -11.68
CA GLU A 61 -1.94 -0.97 -11.39
C GLU A 61 -1.02 -0.61 -10.23
N ILE A 62 -0.83 -1.56 -9.30
CA ILE A 62 0.17 -1.47 -8.26
C ILE A 62 1.08 -2.69 -8.39
N THR A 63 2.38 -2.47 -8.44
CA THR A 63 3.41 -3.51 -8.39
C THR A 63 4.30 -3.26 -7.18
N VAL A 64 4.50 -4.27 -6.34
CA VAL A 64 5.40 -4.21 -5.18
C VAL A 64 6.38 -5.36 -5.23
N ASN A 65 7.68 -5.07 -5.20
CA ASN A 65 8.77 -6.04 -5.31
C ASN A 65 8.59 -7.02 -6.50
N GLY A 66 8.18 -6.49 -7.65
CA GLY A 66 7.90 -7.27 -8.86
C GLY A 66 6.56 -8.03 -8.86
N ILE A 67 5.79 -8.00 -7.77
CA ILE A 67 4.48 -8.65 -7.67
C ILE A 67 3.38 -7.64 -7.98
N ARG A 68 2.65 -7.86 -9.08
CA ARG A 68 1.49 -7.05 -9.45
C ARG A 68 0.27 -7.38 -8.58
N LEU A 69 -0.23 -6.40 -7.84
CA LEU A 69 -1.39 -6.53 -6.95
C LEU A 69 -2.68 -6.46 -7.77
N HIS A 70 -3.43 -7.56 -7.88
CA HIS A 70 -4.68 -7.63 -8.63
C HIS A 70 -5.83 -8.24 -7.80
N SER A 71 -7.07 -7.99 -8.24
CA SER A 71 -8.29 -8.39 -7.53
C SER A 71 -8.43 -9.89 -7.28
N LYS A 72 -7.98 -10.73 -8.22
CA LYS A 72 -8.05 -12.20 -8.15
C LYS A 72 -6.88 -12.88 -7.42
N MET A 73 -6.01 -12.12 -6.75
CA MET A 73 -4.82 -12.67 -6.10
C MET A 73 -5.25 -13.52 -4.90
N ARG A 74 -5.06 -14.84 -5.02
CA ARG A 74 -5.42 -15.81 -3.96
C ARG A 74 -4.38 -15.85 -2.84
N ASP A 75 -3.11 -15.63 -3.17
CA ASP A 75 -2.01 -15.69 -2.21
C ASP A 75 -1.51 -14.29 -1.83
N VAL A 76 -2.29 -13.61 -1.00
CA VAL A 76 -1.90 -12.32 -0.42
C VAL A 76 -0.74 -12.50 0.58
N ALA A 77 -0.55 -13.72 1.12
CA ALA A 77 0.53 -14.01 2.05
C ALA A 77 1.91 -13.89 1.38
N ALA A 78 2.03 -14.31 0.11
CA ALA A 78 3.27 -14.14 -0.66
C ALA A 78 3.73 -12.67 -0.76
N VAL A 79 2.77 -11.74 -0.95
CA VAL A 79 3.05 -10.29 -0.95
C VAL A 79 3.48 -9.82 0.45
N ARG A 80 2.73 -10.20 1.48
CA ARG A 80 2.95 -9.74 2.86
C ARG A 80 4.25 -10.24 3.48
N LYS A 81 4.78 -11.38 3.05
CA LYS A 81 6.07 -11.91 3.52
C LYS A 81 7.24 -10.92 3.33
N ASN A 82 7.16 -10.05 2.33
CA ASN A 82 8.23 -9.11 1.98
C ASN A 82 7.87 -7.65 2.28
N ILE A 83 6.77 -7.40 3.01
CA ILE A 83 6.29 -6.05 3.33
C ILE A 83 6.05 -5.94 4.84
N GLY A 84 6.83 -5.09 5.50
CA GLY A 84 6.54 -4.66 6.87
C GLY A 84 5.59 -3.46 6.87
N MET A 85 4.63 -3.44 7.78
CA MET A 85 3.75 -2.29 7.99
C MET A 85 3.58 -2.02 9.48
N VAL A 86 3.86 -0.79 9.89
CA VAL A 86 3.58 -0.28 11.24
C VAL A 86 2.36 0.63 11.15
N PHE A 87 1.39 0.41 12.03
CA PHE A 87 0.12 1.15 12.04
C PHE A 87 0.21 2.37 12.95
N GLN A 88 -0.66 3.34 12.70
CA GLN A 88 -0.78 4.55 13.51
C GLN A 88 -1.23 4.25 14.96
N HIS A 89 -2.03 3.20 15.16
CA HIS A 89 -2.46 2.75 16.47
C HIS A 89 -1.65 1.51 16.92
N PHE A 90 -1.55 1.30 18.23
CA PHE A 90 -0.77 0.21 18.83
C PHE A 90 -1.27 -1.17 18.38
N ASN A 91 -0.38 -1.93 17.74
CA ASN A 91 -0.63 -3.30 17.26
C ASN A 91 0.19 -4.36 18.01
N LEU A 92 0.64 -4.05 19.23
CA LEU A 92 1.29 -5.06 20.07
C LEU A 92 0.24 -5.99 20.66
N PHE A 93 0.56 -7.28 20.78
CA PHE A 93 -0.27 -8.22 21.51
C PHE A 93 -0.19 -7.87 23.00
N PRO A 94 -1.30 -7.45 23.64
CA PRO A 94 -1.27 -6.89 25.00
C PRO A 94 -0.88 -7.92 26.07
N HIS A 95 -0.90 -9.20 25.71
CA HIS A 95 -0.61 -10.35 26.58
C HIS A 95 0.76 -10.98 26.28
N MET A 96 1.57 -10.35 25.43
CA MET A 96 2.92 -10.83 25.09
C MET A 96 4.00 -9.91 25.64
N THR A 97 5.17 -10.48 25.88
CA THR A 97 6.40 -9.73 26.08
C THR A 97 6.89 -9.14 24.76
N VAL A 98 7.87 -8.25 24.82
CA VAL A 98 8.49 -7.65 23.63
C VAL A 98 9.22 -8.70 22.77
N LEU A 99 9.68 -9.79 23.38
CA LEU A 99 10.37 -10.92 22.75
C LEU A 99 9.45 -12.12 22.61
#